data_AF-A0ABC8JWL9-F1
#
_entry.id   AF-A0ABC8JWL9-F1
#
_cell.length_a   1.000
_cell.length_b   1.000
_cell.length_c   1.000
_cell.angle_alpha   90.00
_cell.angle_beta   90.00
_cell.angle_gamma   90.00
#
_symmetry.space_group_name_H-M   'P 1'
#
loop_
_entity.id
_entity.type
_entity.pdbx_description
1 polymer ?
#
loop_
_entity_poly.entity_id
_entity_poly.type
_entity_poly.pdbx_seq_one_letter_code
_entity_poly.pdbx_strand_id
1 'polypeptide(L)'
;MAVNVDAEYLKEIEKTRRDLRALISSRNCAPIMLRLAWHDAGTYDVQKKTGGPNGSIRFKEELNRPHNKGLEKAVAFCEEVKVKHPGVSYADLYQLAGVVAVEVTGGPAIHFTPGRKDAGSPDEGELPDANQGASHLRTLFSRMGLSDKDIVALSGGHTLGRAHKERSDFEGPWTRDPLKFDNSYFVELLKGETPELLQLKTDKALLSDPKFEPYVKLYAKDEDVFFRDYAISHKKLSELGFNPPRKAPATVTQQAVGIAVAAAVVLFTICYEANRRGK
;
A
#
# COMPACT_ATOMS: atom_id res chain seq x y z
N MET A 1 -20.29 14.46 -2.62
CA MET A 1 -19.78 14.98 -3.90
C MET A 1 -18.56 14.17 -4.31
N ALA A 2 -18.32 13.96 -5.61
CA ALA A 2 -17.11 13.30 -6.09
C ALA A 2 -15.89 14.20 -5.82
N VAL A 3 -14.72 13.62 -5.53
CA VAL A 3 -13.47 14.39 -5.41
C VAL A 3 -13.07 14.84 -6.82
N ASN A 4 -12.93 16.15 -7.02
CA ASN A 4 -12.42 16.68 -8.28
C ASN A 4 -10.91 16.49 -8.33
N VAL A 5 -10.44 15.51 -9.11
CA VAL A 5 -9.01 15.23 -9.27
C VAL A 5 -8.46 16.10 -10.40
N ASP A 6 -8.21 17.37 -10.07
CA ASP A 6 -7.56 18.33 -10.97
C ASP A 6 -6.05 18.44 -10.69
N ALA A 7 -5.37 19.31 -11.44
CA ALA A 7 -3.93 19.53 -11.28
C ALA A 7 -3.56 20.07 -9.89
N GLU A 8 -4.46 20.79 -9.22
CA GLU A 8 -4.22 21.30 -7.87
C GLU A 8 -4.32 20.17 -6.85
N TYR A 9 -5.32 19.30 -6.95
CA TYR A 9 -5.45 18.12 -6.11
C TYR A 9 -4.23 17.19 -6.26
N LEU A 10 -3.77 16.94 -7.49
CA LEU A 10 -2.57 16.14 -7.73
C LEU A 10 -1.32 16.77 -7.10
N LYS A 11 -1.16 18.09 -7.21
CA LYS A 11 -0.06 18.82 -6.55
C LYS A 11 -0.14 18.70 -5.03
N GLU A 12 -1.35 18.73 -4.47
CA GLU A 12 -1.58 18.59 -3.04
C GLU A 12 -1.28 17.17 -2.55
N ILE A 13 -1.65 16.13 -3.31
CA ILE A 13 -1.26 14.74 -3.03
C ILE A 13 0.27 14.58 -2.95
N GLU A 14 1.01 15.21 -3.85
CA GLU A 14 2.48 15.16 -3.81
C GLU A 14 3.09 15.91 -2.61
N LYS A 15 2.46 16.99 -2.13
CA LYS A 15 2.87 17.62 -0.86
C LYS A 15 2.57 16.71 0.32
N THR A 16 1.36 16.15 0.38
CA THR A 16 0.92 15.20 1.41
C THR A 16 1.86 13.99 1.48
N ARG A 17 2.29 13.44 0.33
CA ARG A 17 3.27 12.34 0.27
C ARG A 17 4.59 12.71 0.97
N ARG A 18 5.11 13.93 0.75
CA ARG A 18 6.35 14.40 1.39
C ARG A 18 6.20 14.56 2.90
N ASP A 19 5.08 15.12 3.34
CA ASP A 19 4.80 15.29 4.77
C ASP A 19 4.60 13.95 5.48
N LEU A 20 3.90 13.00 4.85
CA LEU A 20 3.80 11.61 5.31
C LEU A 20 5.19 10.96 5.39
N ARG A 21 6.04 11.11 4.36
CA ARG A 21 7.40 10.54 4.36
C ARG A 21 8.19 11.04 5.57
N ALA A 22 8.19 12.36 5.80
CA ALA A 22 8.89 12.98 6.92
C ALA A 22 8.35 12.49 8.29
N LEU A 23 7.02 12.43 8.45
CA LEU A 23 6.40 11.96 9.68
C LEU A 23 6.70 10.48 9.93
N ILE A 24 6.51 9.63 8.92
CA ILE A 24 6.65 8.18 9.06
C ILE A 24 8.08 7.80 9.42
N SER A 25 9.07 8.38 8.73
CA SER A 25 10.48 8.14 9.03
C SER A 25 10.89 8.68 10.40
N SER A 26 10.44 9.89 10.78
CA SER A 26 10.84 10.47 12.08
C SER A 26 10.21 9.77 13.30
N ARG A 27 9.05 9.13 13.13
CA ARG A 27 8.34 8.43 14.20
C ARG A 27 8.53 6.92 14.20
N ASN A 28 9.24 6.36 13.21
CA ASN A 28 9.36 4.92 12.99
C ASN A 28 7.99 4.22 13.01
N CYS A 29 6.99 4.83 12.38
CA CYS A 29 5.59 4.39 12.44
C CYS A 29 5.08 3.74 11.14
N ALA A 30 5.97 3.39 10.20
CA ALA A 30 5.60 2.73 8.96
C ALA A 30 4.69 1.50 9.17
N PRO A 31 4.99 0.57 10.12
CA PRO A 31 4.16 -0.62 10.28
C PRO A 31 2.71 -0.31 10.67
N ILE A 32 2.47 0.69 11.53
CA ILE A 32 1.11 1.03 11.95
C ILE A 32 0.35 1.83 10.89
N MET A 33 1.05 2.59 10.05
CA MET A 33 0.46 3.26 8.88
C MET A 33 0.04 2.26 7.81
N LEU A 34 0.87 1.25 7.55
CA LEU A 34 0.53 0.14 6.66
C LEU A 34 -0.68 -0.63 7.20
N ARG A 35 -0.72 -0.92 8.51
CA ARG A 35 -1.87 -1.55 9.15
C ARG A 35 -3.13 -0.69 9.03
N LEU A 36 -3.05 0.63 9.24
CA LEU A 36 -4.20 1.53 9.07
C LEU A 36 -4.79 1.42 7.67
N ALA A 37 -3.95 1.51 6.63
CA ALA A 37 -4.39 1.41 5.24
C ALA A 37 -5.01 0.03 4.92
N TRP A 38 -4.42 -1.06 5.43
CA TRP A 38 -4.98 -2.42 5.32
C TRP A 38 -6.35 -2.53 5.98
N HIS A 39 -6.50 -2.04 7.21
CA HIS A 39 -7.74 -2.15 7.98
C HIS A 39 -8.88 -1.31 7.39
N ASP A 40 -8.58 -0.11 6.89
CA ASP A 40 -9.55 0.73 6.17
C ASP A 40 -10.02 0.04 4.87
N ALA A 41 -9.11 -0.58 4.11
CA ALA A 41 -9.45 -1.26 2.86
C ALA A 41 -10.13 -2.63 3.06
N GLY A 42 -9.76 -3.36 4.09
CA GLY A 42 -10.10 -4.77 4.28
C GLY A 42 -11.56 -5.04 4.61
N THR A 43 -12.37 -4.01 4.88
CA THR A 43 -13.81 -4.16 5.15
C THR A 43 -14.63 -4.40 3.87
N TYR A 44 -14.04 -4.21 2.68
CA TYR A 44 -14.76 -4.29 1.41
C TYR A 44 -15.46 -5.64 1.20
N ASP A 45 -16.69 -5.55 0.67
CA ASP A 45 -17.50 -6.68 0.19
C ASP A 45 -17.88 -6.45 -1.27
N VAL A 46 -17.36 -7.30 -2.16
CA VAL A 46 -17.56 -7.19 -3.61
C VAL A 46 -19.01 -7.43 -4.03
N GLN A 47 -19.77 -8.24 -3.28
CA GLN A 47 -21.17 -8.56 -3.57
C GLN A 47 -22.08 -7.41 -3.16
N LYS A 48 -21.87 -6.86 -1.96
CA LYS A 48 -22.66 -5.76 -1.42
C LYS A 48 -22.21 -4.39 -1.94
N LYS A 49 -20.95 -4.29 -2.41
CA LYS A 49 -20.27 -3.04 -2.78
C LYS A 49 -20.24 -2.02 -1.64
N THR A 50 -20.06 -2.53 -0.42
CA THR A 50 -19.94 -1.76 0.83
C THR A 50 -18.55 -1.96 1.41
N GLY A 51 -18.12 -1.10 2.35
CA GLY A 51 -16.78 -1.18 2.90
C GLY A 51 -15.72 -0.56 1.98
N GLY A 52 -14.46 -0.75 2.37
CA GLY A 52 -13.30 -0.47 1.54
C GLY A 52 -12.58 0.84 1.88
N PRO A 53 -11.51 1.17 1.12
CA PRO A 53 -10.59 2.26 1.38
C PRO A 53 -11.27 3.63 1.16
N ASN A 54 -12.08 4.05 2.12
CA ASN A 54 -12.92 5.24 2.05
C ASN A 54 -12.78 6.11 3.31
N GLY A 55 -11.81 5.82 4.17
CA GLY A 55 -11.52 6.57 5.39
C GLY A 55 -12.54 6.36 6.51
N SER A 56 -13.47 5.40 6.42
CA SER A 56 -14.49 5.14 7.44
C SER A 56 -13.87 4.78 8.79
N ILE A 57 -12.67 4.21 8.81
CA ILE A 57 -11.98 3.77 10.04
C ILE A 57 -11.77 4.91 11.05
N ARG A 58 -11.87 6.18 10.63
CA ARG A 58 -11.78 7.36 11.50
C ARG A 58 -12.98 7.54 12.44
N PHE A 59 -14.13 6.93 12.13
CA PHE A 59 -15.31 6.99 12.98
C PHE A 59 -15.12 6.13 14.23
N LYS A 60 -15.48 6.67 15.41
CA LYS A 60 -15.19 6.02 16.70
C LYS A 60 -15.80 4.62 16.81
N GLU A 61 -16.97 4.42 16.22
CA GLU A 61 -17.71 3.16 16.18
C GLU A 61 -16.93 2.05 15.47
N GLU A 62 -16.19 2.41 14.42
CA GLU A 62 -15.34 1.49 13.68
C GLU A 62 -13.94 1.39 14.30
N LEU A 63 -13.35 2.52 14.68
CA LEU A 63 -12.02 2.60 15.27
C LEU A 63 -11.89 1.79 16.57
N ASN A 64 -12.95 1.78 17.39
CA ASN A 64 -12.97 1.09 18.68
C ASN A 64 -13.27 -0.41 18.57
N ARG A 65 -13.46 -0.96 17.36
CA ARG A 65 -13.67 -2.41 17.20
C ARG A 65 -12.43 -3.19 17.65
N PRO A 66 -12.59 -4.41 18.20
CA PRO A 66 -11.46 -5.17 18.76
C PRO A 66 -10.27 -5.33 17.80
N HIS A 67 -10.54 -5.62 16.52
CA HIS A 67 -9.49 -5.79 15.51
C HIS A 67 -8.75 -4.49 15.14
N ASN A 68 -9.31 -3.31 15.45
CA ASN A 68 -8.72 -2.00 15.17
C ASN A 68 -7.94 -1.41 16.35
N LYS A 69 -7.87 -2.10 17.50
CA LYS A 69 -7.19 -1.61 18.70
C LYS A 69 -5.77 -1.14 18.40
N GLY A 70 -5.43 0.07 18.85
CA GLY A 70 -4.15 0.75 18.60
C GLY A 70 -4.13 1.66 17.37
N LEU A 71 -5.07 1.53 16.43
CA LEU A 71 -5.10 2.36 15.21
C LEU A 71 -5.47 3.82 15.47
N GLU A 72 -6.00 4.15 16.65
CA GLU A 72 -6.20 5.54 17.07
C GLU A 72 -4.91 6.35 17.01
N LYS A 73 -3.75 5.71 17.24
CA LYS A 73 -2.44 6.34 17.11
C LYS A 73 -2.10 6.68 15.66
N ALA A 74 -2.41 5.79 14.72
CA ALA A 74 -2.15 6.02 13.30
C ALA A 74 -3.10 7.07 12.72
N VAL A 75 -4.38 7.07 13.15
CA VAL A 75 -5.37 8.10 12.81
C VAL A 75 -4.90 9.47 13.33
N ALA A 76 -4.42 9.56 14.57
CA ALA A 76 -3.88 10.80 15.14
C ALA A 76 -2.67 11.34 14.36
N PHE A 77 -1.74 10.47 13.96
CA PHE A 77 -0.62 10.87 13.11
C PHE A 77 -1.06 11.35 11.73
N CYS A 78 -2.07 10.71 11.13
CA CYS A 78 -2.64 11.19 9.88
C CYS A 78 -3.34 12.54 10.06
N GLU A 79 -3.96 12.82 11.21
CA GLU A 79 -4.57 14.12 11.50
C GLU A 79 -3.53 15.26 11.50
N GLU A 80 -2.33 15.04 12.04
CA GLU A 80 -1.23 16.02 11.99
C GLU A 80 -0.88 16.43 10.54
N VAL A 81 -0.98 15.49 9.59
CA VAL A 81 -0.77 15.73 8.16
C VAL A 81 -2.03 16.34 7.53
N LYS A 82 -3.22 15.85 7.89
CA LYS A 82 -4.52 16.30 7.37
C LYS A 82 -4.74 17.80 7.58
N VAL A 83 -4.38 18.32 8.75
CA VAL A 83 -4.51 19.75 9.08
C VAL A 83 -3.77 20.65 8.09
N LYS A 84 -2.63 20.18 7.56
CA LYS A 84 -1.84 20.91 6.55
C LYS A 84 -2.40 20.76 5.14
N HIS A 85 -3.18 19.70 4.90
CA HIS A 85 -3.74 19.34 3.60
C HIS A 85 -5.27 19.16 3.68
N PRO A 86 -6.03 20.22 4.02
CA PRO A 86 -7.47 20.13 4.26
C PRO A 86 -8.26 19.67 3.02
N GLY A 87 -7.73 19.91 1.82
CA GLY A 87 -8.36 19.49 0.56
C GLY A 87 -8.26 17.99 0.23
N VAL A 88 -7.29 17.26 0.79
CA VAL A 88 -7.10 15.81 0.53
C VAL A 88 -8.10 15.00 1.34
N SER A 89 -8.80 14.05 0.73
CA SER A 89 -9.73 13.18 1.47
C SER A 89 -9.00 12.31 2.51
N TYR A 90 -9.65 11.98 3.62
CA TYR A 90 -9.11 10.99 4.57
C TYR A 90 -8.85 9.63 3.90
N ALA A 91 -9.73 9.23 2.98
CA ALA A 91 -9.57 8.01 2.19
C ALA A 91 -8.27 7.98 1.39
N ASP A 92 -7.96 9.06 0.65
CA ASP A 92 -6.68 9.14 -0.07
C ASP A 92 -5.50 9.27 0.89
N LEU A 93 -5.64 10.01 1.99
CA LEU A 93 -4.59 10.18 3.00
C LEU A 93 -4.16 8.85 3.62
N TYR A 94 -5.10 8.00 4.04
CA TYR A 94 -4.79 6.72 4.69
C TYR A 94 -4.14 5.74 3.71
N GLN A 95 -4.65 5.65 2.48
CA GLN A 95 -4.06 4.77 1.48
C GLN A 95 -2.68 5.28 1.02
N LEU A 96 -2.50 6.59 0.91
CA LEU A 96 -1.18 7.19 0.64
C LEU A 96 -0.20 6.92 1.79
N ALA A 97 -0.65 6.97 3.05
CA ALA A 97 0.17 6.63 4.21
C ALA A 97 0.66 5.17 4.16
N GLY A 98 -0.20 4.23 3.74
CA GLY A 98 0.18 2.83 3.52
C GLY A 98 1.23 2.66 2.41
N VAL A 99 1.05 3.33 1.28
CA VAL A 99 2.03 3.33 0.17
C VAL A 99 3.38 3.91 0.61
N VAL A 100 3.36 5.06 1.30
CA VAL A 100 4.57 5.71 1.80
C VAL A 100 5.25 4.86 2.87
N ALA A 101 4.49 4.17 3.72
CA ALA A 101 5.06 3.26 4.71
C ALA A 101 5.89 2.13 4.09
N VAL A 102 5.42 1.55 2.98
CA VAL A 102 6.19 0.54 2.22
C VAL A 102 7.41 1.18 1.57
N GLU A 103 7.25 2.36 0.96
CA GLU A 103 8.35 3.05 0.27
C GLU A 103 9.51 3.44 1.21
N VAL A 104 9.22 4.01 2.38
CA VAL A 104 10.25 4.49 3.31
C VAL A 104 10.99 3.39 4.05
N THR A 105 10.46 2.17 4.03
CA THR A 105 11.05 0.98 4.64
C THR A 105 11.82 0.13 3.62
N GLY A 106 11.96 0.60 2.37
CA GLY A 106 12.74 -0.04 1.32
C GLY A 106 11.94 -1.02 0.43
N GLY A 107 10.62 -1.05 0.57
CA GLY A 107 9.76 -1.93 -0.20
C GLY A 107 9.52 -1.46 -1.64
N PRO A 108 8.68 -2.19 -2.39
CA PRO A 108 8.45 -1.90 -3.81
C PRO A 108 7.68 -0.59 -4.03
N ALA A 109 7.92 0.02 -5.21
CA ALA A 109 7.14 1.15 -5.65
C ALA A 109 5.69 0.74 -5.98
N ILE A 110 4.73 1.29 -5.23
CA ILE A 110 3.29 1.07 -5.45
C ILE A 110 2.70 2.31 -6.12
N HIS A 111 2.09 2.12 -7.30
CA HIS A 111 1.40 3.21 -7.99
C HIS A 111 0.14 3.61 -7.22
N PHE A 112 0.09 4.86 -6.77
CA PHE A 112 -1.05 5.44 -6.07
C PHE A 112 -1.96 6.22 -7.03
N THR A 113 -3.25 5.88 -7.06
CA THR A 113 -4.27 6.62 -7.81
C THR A 113 -5.13 7.44 -6.84
N PRO A 114 -5.11 8.78 -6.89
CA PRO A 114 -5.97 9.61 -6.04
C PRO A 114 -7.42 9.68 -6.53
N GLY A 115 -8.32 10.15 -5.65
CA GLY A 115 -9.71 10.43 -5.96
C GLY A 115 -10.71 9.70 -5.08
N ARG A 116 -10.27 8.98 -4.04
CA ARG A 116 -11.19 8.32 -3.11
C ARG A 116 -12.00 9.35 -2.37
N LYS A 117 -13.27 9.04 -2.14
CA LYS A 117 -14.19 9.89 -1.40
C LYS A 117 -14.32 9.38 0.02
N ASP A 118 -14.37 10.30 0.97
CA ASP A 118 -14.63 9.98 2.36
C ASP A 118 -16.04 9.40 2.56
N ALA A 119 -16.11 8.29 3.30
CA ALA A 119 -17.35 7.76 3.83
C ALA A 119 -18.02 8.76 4.79
N GLY A 120 -19.36 8.76 4.78
CA GLY A 120 -20.17 9.60 5.68
C GLY A 120 -20.51 8.94 7.01
N SER A 121 -20.21 7.65 7.16
CA SER A 121 -20.53 6.81 8.32
C SER A 121 -19.45 5.72 8.46
N PRO A 122 -19.32 5.07 9.64
CA PRO A 122 -18.51 3.86 9.77
C PRO A 122 -19.00 2.78 8.81
N ASP A 123 -18.08 1.98 8.30
CA ASP A 123 -18.40 0.81 7.49
C ASP A 123 -18.68 -0.40 8.38
N GLU A 124 -19.45 -1.35 7.86
CA GLU A 124 -19.56 -2.69 8.43
C GLU A 124 -18.59 -3.63 7.70
N GLY A 125 -17.99 -4.56 8.43
CA GLY A 125 -17.07 -5.51 7.83
C GLY A 125 -16.26 -6.28 8.86
N GLU A 126 -15.92 -7.51 8.49
CA GLU A 126 -15.05 -8.37 9.29
C GLU A 126 -13.63 -8.37 8.72
N LEU A 127 -12.63 -8.35 9.60
CA LEU A 127 -11.23 -8.57 9.22
C LEU A 127 -10.80 -9.99 9.59
N PRO A 128 -9.71 -10.53 9.00
CA PRO A 128 -9.22 -11.86 9.32
C PRO A 128 -8.92 -12.05 10.82
N ASP A 129 -9.31 -13.20 11.38
CA ASP A 129 -8.99 -13.60 12.74
C ASP A 129 -7.69 -14.40 12.71
N ALA A 130 -6.69 -13.91 13.45
CA ALA A 130 -5.36 -14.47 13.54
C ALA A 130 -5.32 -15.93 14.04
N ASN A 131 -6.38 -16.39 14.73
CA ASN A 131 -6.53 -17.76 15.26
C ASN A 131 -7.15 -18.75 14.27
N GLN A 132 -7.48 -18.32 13.05
CA GLN A 132 -8.08 -19.17 12.02
C GLN A 132 -7.03 -19.70 11.03
N GLY A 133 -7.47 -20.50 10.06
CA GLY A 133 -6.61 -21.12 9.05
C GLY A 133 -6.89 -20.65 7.62
N ALA A 134 -6.36 -21.39 6.65
CA ALA A 134 -6.37 -21.02 5.24
C ALA A 134 -7.78 -20.85 4.63
N SER A 135 -8.76 -21.67 5.05
CA SER A 135 -10.15 -21.54 4.61
C SER A 135 -10.77 -20.19 5.02
N HIS A 136 -10.45 -19.72 6.23
CA HIS A 136 -10.89 -18.41 6.72
C HIS A 136 -10.27 -17.28 5.90
N LEU A 137 -8.95 -17.32 5.70
CA LEU A 137 -8.24 -16.35 4.86
C LEU A 137 -8.86 -16.30 3.46
N ARG A 138 -9.06 -17.46 2.83
CA ARG A 138 -9.66 -17.53 1.50
C ARG A 138 -11.07 -16.96 1.47
N THR A 139 -11.90 -17.24 2.47
CA THR A 139 -13.27 -16.70 2.58
C THR A 139 -13.26 -15.17 2.64
N LEU A 140 -12.44 -14.60 3.54
CA LEU A 140 -12.39 -13.15 3.77
C LEU A 140 -11.78 -12.40 2.59
N PHE A 141 -10.69 -12.89 2.02
CA PHE A 141 -10.06 -12.24 0.87
C PHE A 141 -10.88 -12.44 -0.42
N SER A 142 -11.60 -13.56 -0.58
CA SER A 142 -12.55 -13.73 -1.70
C SER A 142 -13.73 -12.77 -1.59
N ARG A 143 -14.21 -12.44 -0.37
CA ARG A 143 -15.20 -11.37 -0.15
C ARG A 143 -14.70 -10.02 -0.67
N MET A 144 -13.40 -9.76 -0.55
CA MET A 144 -12.74 -8.58 -1.11
C MET A 144 -12.50 -8.68 -2.63
N GLY A 145 -12.67 -9.87 -3.25
CA GLY A 145 -12.32 -10.10 -4.66
C GLY A 145 -10.82 -10.34 -4.89
N LEU A 146 -10.06 -10.73 -3.87
CA LEU A 146 -8.64 -11.01 -3.93
C LEU A 146 -8.35 -12.52 -4.10
N SER A 147 -7.30 -12.85 -4.83
CA SER A 147 -6.91 -14.24 -5.14
C SER A 147 -6.02 -14.89 -4.10
N ASP A 148 -5.81 -16.21 -4.18
CA ASP A 148 -4.85 -16.95 -3.35
C ASP A 148 -3.43 -16.34 -3.40
N LYS A 149 -3.01 -15.86 -4.56
CA LYS A 149 -1.72 -15.17 -4.71
C LYS A 149 -1.70 -13.84 -3.96
N ASP A 150 -2.79 -13.09 -4.01
CA ASP A 150 -2.91 -11.81 -3.30
C ASP A 150 -2.88 -12.02 -1.78
N ILE A 151 -3.51 -13.09 -1.27
CA ILE A 151 -3.43 -13.47 0.15
C ILE A 151 -1.97 -13.62 0.58
N VAL A 152 -1.22 -14.50 -0.09
CA VAL A 152 0.16 -14.81 0.33
C VAL A 152 1.08 -13.60 0.16
N ALA A 153 0.93 -12.84 -0.93
CA ALA A 153 1.72 -11.62 -1.12
C ALA A 153 1.43 -10.60 -0.01
N LEU A 154 0.15 -10.30 0.26
CA LEU A 154 -0.24 -9.31 1.27
C LEU A 154 0.13 -9.73 2.71
N SER A 155 0.11 -11.03 3.02
CA SER A 155 0.65 -11.55 4.29
C SER A 155 2.12 -11.18 4.50
N GLY A 156 2.90 -11.01 3.43
CA GLY A 156 4.27 -10.48 3.47
C GLY A 156 4.38 -9.08 4.10
N GLY A 157 3.27 -8.34 4.23
CA GLY A 157 3.23 -7.08 4.97
C GLY A 157 3.63 -7.23 6.44
N HIS A 158 3.49 -8.43 7.03
CA HIS A 158 4.00 -8.76 8.37
C HIS A 158 5.52 -8.74 8.46
N THR A 159 6.26 -8.60 7.34
CA THR A 159 7.70 -8.29 7.40
C THR A 159 7.98 -7.01 8.20
N LEU A 160 7.00 -6.11 8.26
CA LEU A 160 7.03 -4.89 9.07
C LEU A 160 6.30 -5.07 10.40
N GLY A 161 6.91 -4.53 11.45
CA GLY A 161 6.29 -4.32 12.74
C GLY A 161 6.26 -5.55 13.64
N ARG A 162 5.30 -5.53 14.56
CA ARG A 162 5.12 -6.52 15.61
C ARG A 162 3.69 -6.56 16.11
N ALA A 163 3.31 -7.69 16.70
CA ALA A 163 2.12 -7.74 17.53
C ALA A 163 2.42 -7.19 18.92
N HIS A 164 1.34 -6.77 19.60
CA HIS A 164 1.36 -6.19 20.92
C HIS A 164 0.28 -6.86 21.78
N LYS A 165 0.66 -7.41 22.92
CA LYS A 165 -0.23 -8.21 23.77
C LYS A 165 -1.47 -7.44 24.16
N GLU A 166 -1.35 -6.15 24.47
CA GLU A 166 -2.47 -5.32 24.85
C GLU A 166 -3.45 -5.03 23.69
N ARG A 167 -3.07 -5.29 22.44
CA ARG A 167 -3.89 -5.00 21.25
C ARG A 167 -4.53 -6.24 20.66
N SER A 168 -3.79 -7.35 20.60
CA SER A 168 -4.18 -8.56 19.87
C SER A 168 -3.96 -9.86 20.64
N ASP A 169 -3.57 -9.81 21.91
CA ASP A 169 -3.14 -10.95 22.75
C ASP A 169 -1.88 -11.70 22.28
N PHE A 170 -1.41 -11.44 21.05
CA PHE A 170 -0.10 -11.84 20.53
C PHE A 170 0.99 -10.79 20.80
N GLU A 171 2.24 -11.24 20.93
CA GLU A 171 3.39 -10.39 21.25
C GLU A 171 4.60 -10.78 20.38
N GLY A 172 5.34 -9.77 19.90
CA GLY A 172 6.62 -9.97 19.22
C GLY A 172 6.60 -9.64 17.72
N PRO A 173 7.78 -9.39 17.12
CA PRO A 173 7.93 -9.15 15.69
C PRO A 173 7.93 -10.46 14.89
N TRP A 174 7.57 -10.40 13.61
CA TRP A 174 7.71 -11.54 12.70
C TRP A 174 9.12 -11.68 12.14
N THR A 175 9.88 -10.59 12.11
CA THR A 175 11.23 -10.52 11.52
C THR A 175 12.21 -9.89 12.51
N ARG A 176 13.50 -10.07 12.24
CA ARG A 176 14.58 -9.52 13.08
C ARG A 176 14.76 -8.01 12.89
N ASP A 177 14.34 -7.47 11.74
CA ASP A 177 14.36 -6.04 11.43
C ASP A 177 12.94 -5.57 11.07
N PRO A 178 12.10 -5.22 12.07
CA PRO A 178 10.69 -4.92 11.84
C PRO A 178 10.44 -3.55 11.18
N LEU A 179 11.48 -2.82 10.78
CA LEU A 179 11.37 -1.56 10.03
C LEU A 179 11.95 -1.66 8.62
N LYS A 180 12.32 -2.86 8.18
CA LYS A 180 12.80 -3.12 6.81
C LYS A 180 11.76 -3.95 6.06
N PHE A 181 11.34 -3.45 4.91
CA PHE A 181 10.46 -4.18 4.01
C PHE A 181 11.31 -5.03 3.08
N ASP A 182 11.33 -6.33 3.32
CA ASP A 182 12.07 -7.33 2.55
C ASP A 182 11.31 -8.67 2.58
N ASN A 183 11.86 -9.75 2.03
CA ASN A 183 11.21 -11.05 2.03
C ASN A 183 11.41 -11.88 3.32
N SER A 184 11.97 -11.30 4.39
CA SER A 184 12.33 -12.03 5.63
C SER A 184 11.14 -12.72 6.28
N TYR A 185 9.92 -12.16 6.17
CA TYR A 185 8.71 -12.82 6.66
C TYR A 185 8.58 -14.26 6.15
N PHE A 186 8.76 -14.49 4.84
CA PHE A 186 8.64 -15.83 4.26
C PHE A 186 9.84 -16.72 4.62
N VAL A 187 11.03 -16.13 4.71
CA VAL A 187 12.25 -16.84 5.10
C VAL A 187 12.13 -17.36 6.54
N GLU A 188 11.68 -16.52 7.47
CA GLU A 188 11.48 -16.92 8.88
C GLU A 188 10.30 -17.89 9.01
N LEU A 189 9.22 -17.72 8.23
CA LEU A 189 8.10 -18.67 8.20
C LEU A 189 8.56 -20.09 7.82
N LEU A 190 9.43 -20.24 6.81
CA LEU A 190 9.97 -21.53 6.39
C LEU A 190 10.95 -22.17 7.40
N LYS A 191 11.59 -21.37 8.26
CA LYS A 191 12.47 -21.89 9.32
C LYS A 191 11.70 -22.53 10.47
N GLY A 192 10.40 -22.25 10.58
CA GLY A 192 9.57 -22.67 11.71
C GLY A 192 9.71 -21.74 12.92
N GLU A 193 9.07 -22.12 14.02
CA GLU A 193 8.96 -21.26 15.20
C GLU A 193 10.30 -21.11 15.94
N THR A 194 10.59 -19.87 16.35
CA THR A 194 11.68 -19.57 17.28
C THR A 194 11.14 -18.78 18.48
N PRO A 195 11.82 -18.80 19.65
CA PRO A 195 11.37 -18.06 20.82
C PRO A 195 11.31 -16.54 20.61
N GLU A 196 12.06 -16.00 19.66
CA GLU A 196 12.22 -14.55 19.45
C GLU A 196 11.21 -13.96 18.45
N LEU A 197 10.66 -14.78 17.55
CA LEU A 197 9.84 -14.33 16.42
C LEU A 197 8.43 -14.91 16.49
N LEU A 198 7.46 -14.07 16.14
CA LEU A 198 6.05 -14.42 16.11
C LEU A 198 5.70 -15.15 14.80
N GLN A 199 4.89 -16.20 14.91
CA GLN A 199 4.14 -16.77 13.79
C GLN A 199 2.70 -17.04 14.25
N LEU A 200 1.75 -16.31 13.67
CA LEU A 200 0.33 -16.52 13.94
C LEU A 200 -0.16 -17.82 13.31
N LYS A 201 -1.30 -18.33 13.77
CA LYS A 201 -1.92 -19.52 13.16
C LYS A 201 -2.29 -19.29 11.70
N THR A 202 -2.68 -18.07 11.34
CA THR A 202 -2.91 -17.65 9.96
C THR A 202 -1.63 -17.61 9.12
N ASP A 203 -0.49 -17.18 9.68
CA ASP A 203 0.81 -17.22 8.98
C ASP A 203 1.21 -18.68 8.67
N LYS A 204 1.13 -19.55 9.69
CA LYS A 204 1.42 -20.99 9.53
C LYS A 204 0.48 -21.68 8.55
N ALA A 205 -0.76 -21.21 8.45
CA ALA A 205 -1.73 -21.75 7.50
C ALA A 205 -1.33 -21.53 6.03
N LEU A 206 -0.44 -20.58 5.74
CA LEU A 206 0.11 -20.39 4.39
C LEU A 206 1.02 -21.55 3.97
N LEU A 207 1.64 -22.25 4.92
CA LEU A 207 2.48 -23.43 4.64
C LEU A 207 1.67 -24.71 4.53
N SER A 208 0.55 -24.82 5.24
CA SER A 208 -0.24 -26.05 5.26
C SER A 208 -1.25 -26.14 4.11
N ASP A 209 -1.58 -25.04 3.44
CA ASP A 209 -2.48 -25.03 2.29
C ASP A 209 -1.68 -25.25 0.98
N PRO A 210 -2.03 -26.27 0.17
CA PRO A 210 -1.26 -26.63 -1.03
C PRO A 210 -1.32 -25.59 -2.15
N LYS A 211 -2.24 -24.61 -2.09
CA LYS A 211 -2.29 -23.50 -3.05
C LYS A 211 -1.52 -22.27 -2.56
N PHE A 212 -1.32 -22.14 -1.26
CA PHE A 212 -0.55 -21.02 -0.68
C PHE A 212 0.95 -21.33 -0.59
N GLU A 213 1.30 -22.55 -0.17
CA GLU A 213 2.68 -22.96 0.09
C GLU A 213 3.64 -22.71 -1.10
N PRO A 214 3.26 -22.93 -2.38
CA PRO A 214 4.14 -22.64 -3.51
C PRO A 214 4.54 -21.16 -3.59
N TYR A 215 3.65 -20.22 -3.24
CA TYR A 215 3.95 -18.80 -3.22
C TYR A 215 4.86 -18.43 -2.05
N VAL A 216 4.67 -19.03 -0.87
CA VAL A 216 5.57 -18.82 0.27
C VAL A 216 7.01 -19.22 -0.08
N LYS A 217 7.18 -20.41 -0.66
CA LYS A 217 8.50 -20.91 -1.12
C LYS A 217 9.10 -20.02 -2.20
N LEU A 218 8.28 -19.52 -3.13
CA LEU A 218 8.71 -18.61 -4.18
C LEU A 218 9.22 -17.29 -3.61
N TYR A 219 8.43 -16.63 -2.76
CA TYR A 219 8.77 -15.32 -2.19
C TYR A 219 9.96 -15.38 -1.23
N ALA A 220 10.12 -16.48 -0.48
CA ALA A 220 11.32 -16.68 0.35
C ALA A 220 12.61 -16.83 -0.49
N LYS A 221 12.51 -17.38 -1.71
CA LYS A 221 13.65 -17.58 -2.62
C LYS A 221 13.97 -16.35 -3.45
N ASP A 222 12.96 -15.56 -3.81
CA ASP A 222 13.06 -14.48 -4.79
C ASP A 222 12.30 -13.24 -4.31
N GLU A 223 13.05 -12.28 -3.78
CA GLU A 223 12.54 -11.01 -3.26
C GLU A 223 11.97 -10.12 -4.37
N ASP A 224 12.55 -10.11 -5.57
CA ASP A 224 12.06 -9.30 -6.69
C ASP A 224 10.68 -9.77 -7.14
N VAL A 225 10.46 -11.08 -7.14
CA VAL A 225 9.15 -11.68 -7.39
C VAL A 225 8.15 -11.31 -6.30
N PHE A 226 8.55 -11.39 -5.03
CA PHE A 226 7.73 -10.92 -3.91
C PHE A 226 7.35 -9.45 -4.06
N PHE A 227 8.32 -8.58 -4.32
CA PHE A 227 8.14 -7.13 -4.44
C PHE A 227 7.17 -6.76 -5.56
N ARG A 228 7.34 -7.37 -6.74
CA ARG A 228 6.42 -7.17 -7.86
C ARG A 228 4.99 -7.60 -7.52
N ASP A 229 4.85 -8.77 -6.92
CA ASP A 229 3.54 -9.34 -6.62
C ASP A 229 2.86 -8.60 -5.45
N TYR A 230 3.62 -8.21 -4.44
CA TYR A 230 3.16 -7.34 -3.35
C TYR A 230 2.67 -6.00 -3.87
N ALA A 231 3.41 -5.36 -4.77
CA ALA A 231 2.99 -4.07 -5.33
C ALA A 231 1.65 -4.18 -6.09
N ILE A 232 1.47 -5.25 -6.86
CA ILE A 232 0.22 -5.54 -7.57
C ILE A 232 -0.92 -5.78 -6.58
N SER A 233 -0.72 -6.63 -5.58
CA SER A 233 -1.75 -6.99 -4.60
C SER A 233 -2.11 -5.83 -3.67
N HIS A 234 -1.13 -5.05 -3.23
CA HIS A 234 -1.36 -3.83 -2.44
C HIS A 234 -2.15 -2.81 -3.24
N LYS A 235 -1.83 -2.61 -4.53
CA LYS A 235 -2.61 -1.71 -5.39
C LYS A 235 -4.06 -2.15 -5.47
N LYS A 236 -4.33 -3.43 -5.75
CA LYS A 236 -5.70 -4.00 -5.79
C LYS A 236 -6.44 -3.74 -4.48
N LEU A 237 -5.81 -4.04 -3.34
CA LEU A 237 -6.36 -3.80 -2.01
C LEU A 237 -6.71 -2.32 -1.81
N SER A 238 -5.77 -1.42 -2.10
CA SER A 238 -5.97 0.02 -1.91
C SER A 238 -7.06 0.61 -2.79
N GLU A 239 -7.49 -0.11 -3.84
CA GLU A 239 -8.48 0.33 -4.83
C GLU A 239 -9.77 -0.50 -4.78
N LEU A 240 -9.97 -1.33 -3.75
CA LEU A 240 -11.21 -2.08 -3.57
C LEU A 240 -12.43 -1.15 -3.57
N GLY A 241 -13.40 -1.41 -4.44
CA GLY A 241 -14.59 -0.55 -4.59
C GLY A 241 -14.33 0.86 -5.13
N PHE A 242 -13.07 1.27 -5.34
CA PHE A 242 -12.71 2.56 -5.90
C PHE A 242 -12.68 2.49 -7.42
N ASN A 243 -13.48 3.35 -8.05
CA ASN A 243 -13.45 3.54 -9.50
C ASN A 243 -12.71 4.84 -9.80
N PRO A 244 -11.45 4.80 -10.28
CA PRO A 244 -10.71 6.01 -10.58
C PRO A 244 -11.42 6.81 -11.68
N PRO A 245 -11.38 8.15 -11.61
CA PRO A 245 -11.95 8.98 -12.66
C PRO A 245 -11.32 8.59 -14.00
N ARG A 246 -12.15 8.32 -15.02
CA ARG A 246 -11.67 7.99 -16.37
C ARG A 246 -10.74 9.12 -16.82
N LYS A 247 -9.49 8.79 -17.16
CA LYS A 247 -8.65 9.71 -17.92
C LYS A 247 -9.43 10.08 -19.18
N ALA A 248 -9.63 11.38 -19.43
CA ALA A 248 -9.99 11.83 -20.76
C ALA A 248 -8.95 11.24 -21.73
N PRO A 249 -9.35 10.73 -22.91
CA PRO A 249 -8.39 10.22 -23.88
C PRO A 249 -7.35 11.31 -24.11
N ALA A 250 -6.07 10.94 -23.99
CA ALA A 250 -4.98 11.87 -24.21
C ALA A 250 -5.17 12.49 -25.59
N THR A 251 -5.47 13.79 -25.62
CA THR A 251 -5.43 14.53 -26.87
C THR A 251 -3.98 14.45 -27.32
N VAL A 252 -3.73 13.81 -28.46
CA VAL A 252 -2.42 13.74 -29.08
C VAL A 252 -2.06 15.17 -29.52
N THR A 253 -1.52 15.98 -28.60
CA THR A 253 -0.97 17.28 -28.92
C THR A 253 0.56 17.19 -28.94
N GLN A 254 1.03 16.84 -30.14
CA GLN A 254 2.20 17.41 -30.80
C GLN A 254 3.59 17.13 -30.18
N GLN A 255 4.11 15.93 -30.43
CA GLN A 255 5.55 15.59 -30.41
C GLN A 255 6.35 16.21 -31.58
N ALA A 256 5.92 17.34 -32.17
CA ALA A 256 6.58 17.91 -33.35
C ALA A 256 7.71 18.92 -33.04
N VAL A 257 7.84 19.40 -31.79
CA VAL A 257 8.79 20.49 -31.48
C VAL A 257 10.20 19.96 -31.17
N GLY A 258 10.34 18.76 -30.60
CA GLY A 258 11.65 18.21 -30.19
C GLY A 258 12.55 17.78 -31.36
N ILE A 259 11.98 17.32 -32.47
CA ILE A 259 12.74 16.82 -33.63
C ILE A 259 13.35 17.99 -34.43
N ALA A 260 12.64 19.13 -34.52
CA ALA A 260 13.12 20.29 -35.26
C ALA A 260 14.34 20.96 -34.60
N VAL A 261 14.38 21.02 -33.26
CA VAL A 261 15.50 21.63 -32.52
C VAL A 261 16.77 20.76 -32.62
N ALA A 262 16.63 19.43 -32.51
CA ALA A 262 17.78 18.52 -32.63
C ALA A 262 18.39 18.55 -34.05
N ALA A 263 17.56 18.59 -35.10
CA ALA A 263 18.03 18.68 -36.48
C ALA A 263 18.76 20.01 -36.76
N ALA A 264 18.26 21.12 -36.23
CA ALA A 264 18.89 22.43 -36.39
C ALA A 264 20.26 22.50 -35.70
N VAL A 265 20.42 21.94 -34.50
CA VAL A 265 21.70 21.92 -33.77
C VAL A 265 22.74 21.03 -34.50
N VAL A 266 22.32 19.88 -35.03
CA VAL A 266 23.21 19.00 -35.80
C VAL A 266 23.66 19.67 -37.10
N LEU A 267 22.75 20.30 -37.84
CA LEU A 267 23.09 21.05 -39.05
C LEU A 267 24.03 22.22 -38.76
N PHE A 268 23.80 22.96 -37.67
CA PHE A 268 24.68 24.07 -37.30
C PHE A 268 26.09 23.58 -36.93
N THR A 269 26.19 22.43 -36.25
CA THR A 269 27.47 21.82 -35.87
C THR A 269 28.24 21.33 -37.10
N ILE A 270 27.57 20.67 -38.05
CA ILE A 270 28.18 20.21 -39.30
C ILE A 270 28.66 21.40 -40.15
N CYS A 271 27.84 22.45 -40.29
CA CYS A 271 28.23 23.66 -41.03
C CYS A 271 29.40 24.40 -40.36
N TYR A 272 29.44 24.46 -39.03
CA TYR A 272 30.53 25.06 -38.27
C TYR A 272 31.84 24.29 -38.47
N GLU A 273 31.82 22.97 -38.41
CA GLU A 273 33.00 22.14 -38.63
C GLU A 273 33.52 22.19 -40.08
N ALA A 274 32.63 22.23 -41.07
CA ALA A 274 33.00 22.36 -42.47
C ALA A 274 33.72 23.70 -42.74
N ASN A 275 33.23 24.79 -42.15
CA ASN A 275 33.84 26.12 -42.30
C ASN A 275 35.20 26.25 -41.57
N ARG A 276 35.42 25.47 -40.51
CA ARG A 276 36.70 25.44 -39.78
C ARG A 276 37.81 24.66 -40.51
N ARG A 277 37.45 23.71 -41.37
CA ARG A 277 38.41 22.89 -42.15
C ARG A 277 38.79 23.51 -43.51
N GLY A 278 38.10 24.58 -43.91
CA GLY A 278 38.35 25.33 -45.16
C GLY A 278 39.19 26.60 -45.01
N LYS A 279 39.80 26.83 -43.84
CA LYS A 279 40.74 27.94 -43.58
C LYS A 279 42.13 27.39 -43.26
#